data_AF-A0A2C9A6Z0-F1
#
_entry.id   AF-A0A2C9A6Z0-F1
#
_cell.length_a   1.000
_cell.length_b   1.000
_cell.length_c   1.000
_cell.angle_alpha   90.00
_cell.angle_beta   90.00
_cell.angle_gamma   90.00
#
_symmetry.space_group_name_H-M   'P 1'
#
loop_
_entity.id
_entity.type
_entity.pdbx_description
1 polymer ?
#
loop_
_entity_poly.entity_id
_entity_poly.type
_entity_poly.pdbx_seq_one_letter_code
_entity_poly.pdbx_strand_id
1 'polypeptide(L)'
;MMRPLVVSNYSSASPSVTSKKETRGGRQYLPYVFTEQGIAMLSAVLRSETAVRVSIAIMDAFVAMRRYMLENGDVSSRLVRVEGKEIEQDRRLLEHDHKIDSLFEAMDRRESDLKKVMENIIDPSTYRHFLILNGQKLEADVAYAQIYGMAKKSVLIVDNYEPNKGELL
;
A
#
# COMPACT_ATOMS: atom_id res chain seq x y z
N MET A 1 48.90 -11.27 46.13
CA MET A 1 48.19 -12.24 46.99
C MET A 1 46.69 -12.06 46.81
N MET A 2 45.94 -13.15 46.87
CA MET A 2 44.57 -13.31 46.38
C MET A 2 43.60 -13.59 47.55
N ARG A 3 42.40 -12.97 47.52
CA ARG A 3 41.13 -13.26 48.25
C ARG A 3 41.04 -12.85 49.74
N PRO A 4 39.82 -12.63 50.33
CA PRO A 4 38.47 -13.07 49.92
C PRO A 4 37.30 -12.05 50.03
N LEU A 5 36.09 -12.57 49.75
CA LEU A 5 34.75 -11.97 49.66
C LEU A 5 33.97 -11.92 51.00
N VAL A 6 32.81 -11.21 50.97
CA VAL A 6 31.60 -11.28 51.84
C VAL A 6 31.79 -10.55 53.21
N VAL A 7 30.88 -9.77 53.80
CA VAL A 7 29.42 -9.90 54.02
C VAL A 7 28.81 -8.55 54.49
N SER A 8 27.51 -8.37 54.22
CA SER A 8 26.48 -7.99 55.20
C SER A 8 26.03 -6.53 55.39
N ASN A 9 24.69 -6.45 55.44
CA ASN A 9 23.84 -5.58 56.26
C ASN A 9 23.45 -4.23 55.67
N TYR A 10 22.36 -4.22 54.89
CA TYR A 10 21.47 -3.07 54.90
C TYR A 10 20.49 -3.16 56.06
N SER A 11 20.66 -2.16 56.91
CA SER A 11 20.03 -1.87 58.18
C SER A 11 18.52 -1.59 58.06
N SER A 12 17.76 -2.23 58.96
CA SER A 12 16.65 -1.70 59.75
C SER A 12 15.68 -0.67 59.12
N ALA A 13 14.48 -1.11 58.81
CA ALA A 13 13.27 -0.32 59.05
C ALA A 13 12.08 -1.27 59.29
N SER A 14 11.70 -1.47 60.55
CA SER A 14 10.44 -2.09 60.93
C SER A 14 9.30 -1.09 60.71
N PRO A 15 8.22 -1.42 59.97
CA PRO A 15 6.98 -0.67 60.08
C PRO A 15 6.15 -1.27 61.20
N SER A 16 5.98 -0.47 62.24
CA SER A 16 5.13 -0.70 63.40
C SER A 16 3.70 -1.09 63.00
N VAL A 17 3.18 -2.10 63.70
CA VAL A 17 1.78 -2.54 63.66
C VAL A 17 0.93 -1.50 64.40
N THR A 18 0.22 -0.62 63.69
CA THR A 18 -0.98 0.05 64.21
C THR A 18 -1.98 0.29 63.08
N SER A 19 -2.86 -0.67 62.83
CA SER A 19 -4.07 -0.46 62.03
C SER A 19 -5.17 0.03 62.97
N LYS A 20 -5.49 1.33 62.92
CA LYS A 20 -6.69 1.90 63.54
C LYS A 20 -7.90 1.45 62.71
N LYS A 21 -8.89 0.86 63.39
CA LYS A 21 -10.25 0.62 62.89
C LYS A 21 -10.82 1.92 62.33
N GLU A 22 -11.24 1.88 61.07
CA GLU A 22 -12.50 2.46 60.55
C GLU A 22 -12.54 2.08 59.05
N THR A 23 -13.27 1.00 58.74
CA THR A 23 -14.05 0.86 57.50
C THR A 23 -13.34 1.07 56.16
N ARG A 24 -12.55 0.09 55.71
CA ARG A 24 -12.27 -0.23 54.28
C ARG A 24 -11.62 -1.61 54.19
N GLY A 25 -12.44 -2.62 53.94
CA GLY A 25 -11.97 -3.95 53.59
C GLY A 25 -11.32 -3.95 52.19
N GLY A 26 -10.23 -4.68 52.06
CA GLY A 26 -9.68 -5.01 50.75
C GLY A 26 -8.15 -5.10 50.76
N ARG A 27 -7.63 -6.32 50.60
CA ARG A 27 -6.21 -6.58 50.28
C ARG A 27 -5.76 -5.61 49.17
N GLN A 28 -4.80 -4.75 49.48
CA GLN A 28 -4.25 -3.76 48.53
C GLN A 28 -3.15 -4.35 47.62
N TYR A 29 -3.04 -5.68 47.57
CA TYR A 29 -2.11 -6.40 46.70
C TYR A 29 -2.93 -7.33 45.82
N LEU A 30 -2.74 -7.23 44.50
CA LEU A 30 -3.23 -8.21 43.56
C LEU A 30 -2.61 -9.56 43.97
N PRO A 31 -3.40 -10.52 44.47
CA PRO A 31 -2.83 -11.78 44.91
C PRO A 31 -2.28 -12.48 43.66
N TYR A 32 -0.97 -12.81 43.66
CA TYR A 32 -0.29 -13.50 42.55
C TYR A 32 -0.81 -14.93 42.30
N VAL A 33 -1.91 -15.32 42.93
CA VAL A 33 -2.50 -16.67 43.01
C VAL A 33 -2.95 -17.25 41.67
N PHE A 34 -2.87 -16.48 40.58
CA PHE A 34 -3.15 -16.92 39.21
C PHE A 34 -1.90 -17.01 38.33
N THR A 35 -0.72 -16.87 38.91
CA THR A 35 0.57 -17.11 38.24
C THR A 35 1.11 -18.48 38.64
N GLU A 36 1.98 -19.09 37.83
CA GLU A 36 2.62 -20.39 38.19
C GLU A 36 3.17 -20.37 39.63
N GLN A 37 3.86 -19.28 40.00
CA GLN A 37 4.47 -19.15 41.32
C GLN A 37 3.44 -18.93 42.43
N GLY A 38 2.34 -18.22 42.16
CA GLY A 38 1.29 -18.04 43.16
C GLY A 38 0.38 -19.24 43.33
N ILE A 39 0.16 -20.05 42.28
CA ILE A 39 -0.55 -21.33 42.37
C ILE A 39 0.31 -22.35 43.13
N ALA A 40 1.64 -22.35 42.92
CA ALA A 40 2.58 -23.15 43.71
C ALA A 40 2.56 -22.77 45.20
N MET A 41 2.51 -21.48 45.50
CA MET A 41 2.32 -21.00 46.88
C MET A 41 0.95 -21.40 47.46
N LEU A 42 -0.10 -21.39 46.63
CA LEU A 42 -1.44 -21.76 47.07
C LEU A 42 -1.54 -23.25 47.37
N SER A 43 -0.93 -24.10 46.55
CA SER A 43 -0.90 -25.55 46.75
C SER A 43 -0.13 -25.95 48.02
N ALA A 44 0.87 -25.16 48.41
CA ALA A 44 1.59 -25.36 49.67
C ALA A 44 0.72 -25.05 50.91
N VAL A 45 -0.26 -24.15 50.79
CA VAL A 45 -1.17 -23.77 51.88
C VAL A 45 -2.42 -24.65 51.92
N LEU A 46 -2.90 -25.12 50.77
CA LEU A 46 -4.09 -25.95 50.66
C LEU A 46 -3.74 -27.45 50.83
N ARG A 47 -4.16 -28.03 51.97
CA ARG A 47 -3.84 -29.43 52.34
C ARG A 47 -4.87 -30.49 51.90
N SER A 48 -5.94 -30.11 51.17
CA SER A 48 -6.95 -31.09 50.74
C SER A 48 -6.55 -31.81 49.45
N GLU A 49 -6.89 -33.09 49.34
CA GLU A 49 -6.63 -33.89 48.12
C GLU A 49 -7.30 -33.28 46.87
N THR A 50 -8.44 -32.62 47.05
CA THR A 50 -9.13 -31.89 45.96
C THR A 50 -8.33 -30.68 45.50
N ALA A 51 -7.79 -29.88 46.42
CA ALA A 51 -7.02 -28.70 46.09
C ALA A 51 -5.67 -29.05 45.43
N VAL A 52 -5.02 -30.13 45.89
CA VAL A 52 -3.78 -30.62 45.28
C VAL A 52 -4.01 -31.00 43.82
N ARG A 53 -5.05 -31.80 43.52
CA ARG A 53 -5.38 -32.20 42.14
C ARG A 53 -5.68 -31.00 41.23
N VAL A 54 -6.45 -30.04 41.73
CA VAL A 54 -6.77 -28.83 40.97
C VAL A 54 -5.51 -27.99 40.71
N SER A 55 -4.61 -27.86 41.69
CA SER A 55 -3.38 -27.09 41.50
C SER A 55 -2.45 -27.67 40.43
N ILE A 56 -2.36 -29.01 40.36
CA ILE A 56 -1.59 -29.70 39.32
C ILE A 56 -2.22 -29.45 37.95
N ALA A 57 -3.54 -29.61 37.82
CA ALA A 57 -4.24 -29.37 36.56
C ALA A 57 -4.07 -27.93 36.05
N ILE A 58 -4.09 -26.95 36.95
CA ILE A 58 -3.85 -25.55 36.58
C ILE A 58 -2.40 -25.36 36.11
N MET A 59 -1.41 -25.94 36.80
CA MET A 59 -0.01 -25.87 36.37
C MET A 59 0.21 -26.50 34.99
N ASP A 60 -0.37 -27.69 34.74
CA ASP A 60 -0.29 -28.37 33.45
C ASP A 60 -0.86 -27.51 32.32
N ALA A 61 -1.99 -26.84 32.57
CA ALA A 61 -2.59 -25.91 31.61
C ALA A 61 -1.66 -24.71 31.29
N PHE A 62 -1.03 -24.12 32.31
CA PHE A 62 -0.08 -23.01 32.11
C PHE A 62 1.17 -23.43 31.33
N VAL A 63 1.73 -24.60 31.63
CA VAL A 63 2.89 -25.14 30.90
C VAL A 63 2.52 -25.44 29.45
N ALA A 64 1.35 -26.04 29.21
CA ALA A 64 0.85 -26.32 27.87
C ALA A 64 0.63 -25.03 27.05
N MET A 65 0.01 -24.00 27.64
CA MET A 65 -0.16 -22.69 26.99
C MET A 65 1.18 -22.03 26.66
N ARG A 66 2.15 -22.04 27.59
CA ARG A 66 3.48 -21.47 27.34
C ARG A 66 4.19 -22.21 26.20
N ARG A 67 4.15 -23.54 26.19
CA ARG A 67 4.70 -24.36 25.10
C ARG A 67 4.04 -24.03 23.77
N TYR A 68 2.71 -23.95 23.75
CA TYR A 68 1.95 -23.57 22.56
C TYR A 68 2.34 -22.19 22.03
N MET A 69 2.51 -21.19 22.89
CA MET A 69 2.94 -19.84 22.48
C MET A 69 4.38 -19.80 21.98
N LEU A 70 5.29 -20.59 22.57
CA LEU A 70 6.68 -20.68 22.11
C LEU A 70 6.80 -21.43 20.78
N GLU A 71 6.02 -22.48 20.59
CA GLU A 71 6.02 -23.32 19.39
C GLU A 71 5.31 -22.63 18.21
N ASN A 72 4.24 -21.88 18.48
CA ASN A 72 3.48 -21.14 17.46
C ASN A 72 3.82 -19.65 17.35
N GLY A 73 4.79 -19.14 18.13
CA GLY A 73 5.21 -17.74 18.04
C GLY A 73 5.72 -17.39 16.63
N ASP A 74 6.38 -18.34 15.97
CA ASP A 74 6.79 -18.21 14.57
C ASP A 74 5.56 -18.17 13.63
N VAL A 75 4.53 -19.00 13.88
CA VAL A 75 3.29 -19.03 13.10
C VAL A 75 2.53 -17.69 13.20
N SER A 76 2.42 -17.12 14.40
CA SER A 76 1.81 -15.79 14.60
C SER A 76 2.59 -14.70 13.87
N SER A 77 3.92 -14.73 13.92
CA SER A 77 4.77 -13.76 13.20
C SER A 77 4.65 -13.89 11.68
N ARG A 78 4.49 -15.12 11.17
CA ARG A 78 4.26 -15.40 9.75
C ARG A 78 2.89 -14.90 9.31
N LEU A 79 1.86 -15.07 10.15
CA LEU A 79 0.52 -14.56 9.87
C LEU A 79 0.52 -13.03 9.71
N VAL A 80 1.13 -12.30 10.66
CA VAL A 80 1.26 -10.84 10.56
C VAL A 80 2.02 -10.40 9.30
N ARG A 81 3.06 -11.14 8.89
CA ARG A 81 3.77 -10.88 7.64
C ARG A 81 2.92 -11.15 6.40
N VAL A 82 2.06 -12.17 6.43
CA VAL A 82 1.16 -12.49 5.32
C VAL A 82 0.08 -11.44 5.19
N GLU A 83 -0.57 -11.06 6.30
CA GLU A 83 -1.57 -9.98 6.33
C GLU A 83 -0.97 -8.66 5.81
N GLY A 84 0.25 -8.32 6.23
CA GLY A 84 0.94 -7.13 5.74
C GLY A 84 1.26 -7.18 4.24
N LYS A 85 1.54 -8.36 3.68
CA LYS A 85 1.73 -8.53 2.23
C LYS A 85 0.43 -8.43 1.45
N GLU A 86 -0.67 -8.95 2.01
CA GLU A 86 -1.99 -8.90 1.39
C GLU A 86 -2.45 -7.44 1.22
N ILE A 87 -2.31 -6.62 2.27
CA ILE A 87 -2.62 -5.17 2.22
C ILE A 87 -1.80 -4.46 1.13
N GLU A 88 -0.50 -4.77 1.02
CA GLU A 88 0.37 -4.18 0.00
C GLU A 88 0.01 -4.66 -1.41
N GLN A 89 -0.42 -5.91 -1.57
CA GLN A 89 -0.90 -6.44 -2.84
C GLN A 89 -2.20 -5.76 -3.28
N ASP A 90 -3.16 -5.60 -2.37
CA ASP A 90 -4.41 -4.89 -2.66
C ASP A 90 -4.16 -3.44 -3.09
N ARG A 91 -3.22 -2.77 -2.42
CA ARG A 91 -2.83 -1.40 -2.81
C ARG A 91 -2.26 -1.36 -4.23
N ARG A 92 -1.41 -2.32 -4.60
CA ARG A 92 -0.83 -2.40 -5.95
C ARG A 92 -1.88 -2.72 -7.02
N LEU A 93 -2.87 -3.56 -6.69
CA LEU A 93 -3.97 -3.85 -7.60
C LEU A 93 -4.77 -2.58 -7.92
N LEU A 94 -5.10 -1.77 -6.91
CA LEU A 94 -5.77 -0.48 -7.11
C LEU A 94 -4.94 0.48 -7.97
N GLU A 95 -3.62 0.55 -7.76
CA GLU A 95 -2.72 1.35 -8.60
C GLU A 95 -2.67 0.85 -10.04
N HIS A 96 -2.77 -0.46 -10.26
CA HIS A 96 -2.81 -1.06 -11.58
C HIS A 96 -4.13 -0.75 -12.30
N ASP A 97 -5.27 -0.84 -11.60
CA ASP A 97 -6.57 -0.51 -12.18
C ASP A 97 -6.60 0.93 -12.70
N HIS A 98 -6.10 1.90 -11.91
CA HIS A 98 -5.99 3.29 -12.36
C HIS A 98 -5.06 3.46 -13.58
N LYS A 99 -3.96 2.72 -13.65
CA LYS A 99 -3.07 2.75 -14.82
C LYS A 99 -3.77 2.18 -16.04
N ILE A 100 -4.48 1.06 -15.88
CA ILE A 100 -5.24 0.42 -16.96
C ILE A 100 -6.30 1.39 -17.49
N ASP A 101 -7.06 2.05 -16.61
CA ASP A 101 -8.05 3.07 -17.02
C ASP A 101 -7.40 4.20 -17.81
N SER A 102 -6.27 4.73 -17.33
CA SER A 102 -5.54 5.80 -18.02
C SER A 102 -5.01 5.38 -19.39
N LEU A 103 -4.61 4.10 -19.54
CA LEU A 103 -4.17 3.54 -20.81
C LEU A 103 -5.33 3.40 -21.78
N PHE A 104 -6.50 2.93 -21.32
CA PHE A 104 -7.71 2.88 -22.14
C PHE A 104 -8.13 4.27 -22.61
N GLU A 105 -8.15 5.27 -21.74
CA GLU A 105 -8.43 6.65 -22.15
C GLU A 105 -7.44 7.17 -23.21
N ALA A 106 -6.14 6.87 -23.04
CA ALA A 106 -5.12 7.27 -24.01
C ALA A 106 -5.30 6.57 -25.36
N MET A 107 -5.70 5.29 -25.35
CA MET A 107 -6.00 4.53 -26.56
C MET A 107 -7.22 5.07 -27.29
N ASP A 108 -8.32 5.35 -26.57
CA ASP A 108 -9.56 5.90 -27.14
C ASP A 108 -9.31 7.26 -27.81
N ARG A 109 -8.51 8.13 -27.16
CA ARG A 109 -8.11 9.42 -27.74
C ARG A 109 -7.33 9.22 -29.04
N ARG A 110 -6.35 8.32 -29.04
CA ARG A 110 -5.54 8.03 -30.23
C ARG A 110 -6.38 7.47 -31.36
N GLU A 111 -7.32 6.58 -31.09
CA GLU A 111 -8.24 6.06 -32.10
C GLU A 111 -9.13 7.18 -32.68
N SER A 112 -9.65 8.07 -31.84
CA SER A 112 -10.42 9.24 -32.28
C SER A 112 -9.60 10.16 -33.19
N ASP A 113 -8.35 10.44 -32.84
CA ASP A 113 -7.49 11.30 -33.64
C ASP A 113 -7.11 10.66 -34.98
N LEU A 114 -6.87 9.34 -35.00
CA LEU A 114 -6.69 8.60 -36.25
C LEU A 114 -7.94 8.63 -37.13
N LYS A 115 -9.13 8.46 -36.54
CA LYS A 115 -10.41 8.58 -37.26
C LYS A 115 -10.57 9.96 -37.91
N LYS A 116 -10.28 11.05 -37.19
CA LYS A 116 -10.30 12.41 -37.76
C LYS A 116 -9.34 12.58 -38.93
N VAL A 117 -8.12 12.03 -38.82
CA VAL A 117 -7.15 12.06 -39.92
C VAL A 117 -7.66 11.27 -41.13
N MET A 118 -8.24 10.09 -40.90
CA MET A 118 -8.79 9.25 -41.97
C MET A 118 -10.03 9.87 -42.63
N GLU A 119 -10.93 10.47 -41.87
CA GLU A 119 -12.09 11.23 -42.38
C GLU A 119 -11.64 12.35 -43.33
N ASN A 120 -10.57 13.06 -42.97
CA ASN A 120 -9.98 14.10 -43.82
C ASN A 120 -9.29 13.57 -45.10
N ILE A 121 -8.96 12.27 -45.17
CA ILE A 121 -8.32 11.65 -46.35
C ILE A 121 -9.36 11.05 -47.30
N ILE A 122 -10.49 10.56 -46.78
CA ILE A 122 -11.47 9.80 -47.56
C ILE A 122 -12.43 10.71 -48.36
N ASP A 123 -12.67 11.95 -47.93
CA ASP A 123 -13.55 12.89 -48.63
C ASP A 123 -12.78 14.09 -49.24
N PRO A 124 -12.56 14.11 -50.57
CA PRO A 124 -11.94 15.23 -51.29
C PRO A 124 -12.67 16.57 -51.11
N SER A 125 -13.94 16.56 -50.69
CA SER A 125 -14.74 17.78 -50.48
C SER A 125 -14.49 18.48 -49.14
N THR A 126 -13.85 17.80 -48.18
CA THR A 126 -13.54 18.36 -46.85
C THR A 126 -12.15 19.01 -46.79
N TYR A 127 -11.36 18.85 -47.85
CA TYR A 127 -10.04 19.43 -47.97
C TYR A 127 -10.13 20.92 -48.35
N ARG A 128 -10.10 21.82 -47.35
CA ARG A 128 -9.71 23.22 -47.61
C ARG A 128 -8.23 23.23 -47.96
N HIS A 129 -7.93 23.02 -49.24
CA HIS A 129 -6.58 23.23 -49.74
C HIS A 129 -6.21 24.70 -49.54
N PHE A 130 -4.99 24.94 -49.09
CA PHE A 130 -4.47 26.30 -48.96
C PHE A 130 -3.27 26.45 -49.90
N LEU A 131 -3.23 27.57 -50.61
CA LEU A 131 -2.12 27.96 -51.47
C LEU A 131 -1.42 29.17 -50.85
N ILE A 132 -0.10 29.22 -50.98
CA ILE A 132 0.66 30.42 -50.64
C ILE A 132 0.81 31.24 -51.92
N LEU A 133 0.17 32.41 -51.96
CA LEU A 133 0.26 33.35 -53.08
C LEU A 133 0.79 34.68 -52.54
N ASN A 134 1.85 35.22 -53.13
CA ASN A 134 2.51 36.45 -52.71
C ASN A 134 2.90 36.47 -51.21
N GLY A 135 3.30 35.32 -50.67
CA GLY A 135 3.68 35.16 -49.26
C GLY A 135 2.50 35.10 -48.28
N GLN A 136 1.26 35.10 -48.76
CA GLN A 136 0.06 34.97 -47.94
C GLN A 136 -0.60 33.60 -48.13
N LYS A 137 -1.01 32.97 -47.03
CA LYS A 137 -1.79 31.72 -47.04
C LYS A 137 -3.25 32.05 -47.38
N LEU A 138 -3.75 31.50 -48.48
CA LEU A 138 -5.11 31.70 -49.00
C LEU A 138 -5.79 30.33 -49.23
N GLU A 139 -7.11 30.27 -49.13
CA GLU A 139 -7.86 29.07 -49.57
C GLU A 139 -7.69 28.89 -51.09
N ALA A 140 -7.58 27.64 -51.54
CA ALA A 140 -7.23 27.30 -52.91
C ALA A 140 -8.21 27.90 -53.92
N ASP A 141 -9.52 27.84 -53.64
CA ASP A 141 -10.55 28.40 -54.53
C ASP A 141 -10.36 29.91 -54.74
N VAL A 142 -10.04 30.64 -53.66
CA VAL A 142 -9.79 32.08 -53.70
C VAL A 142 -8.50 32.38 -54.46
N ALA A 143 -7.43 31.62 -54.20
CA ALA A 143 -6.16 31.77 -54.88
C ALA A 143 -6.26 31.47 -56.39
N TYR A 144 -6.97 30.41 -56.80
CA TYR A 144 -7.22 30.11 -58.20
C TYR A 144 -8.00 31.21 -58.90
N ALA A 145 -9.07 31.71 -58.28
CA ALA A 145 -9.85 32.82 -58.84
C ALA A 145 -8.99 34.07 -59.08
N GLN A 146 -8.09 34.39 -58.14
CA GLN A 146 -7.15 35.50 -58.31
C GLN A 146 -6.14 35.24 -59.44
N ILE A 147 -5.51 34.06 -59.48
CA ILE A 147 -4.52 33.69 -60.51
C ILE A 147 -5.15 33.76 -61.91
N TYR A 148 -6.33 33.17 -62.10
CA TYR A 148 -7.02 33.20 -63.38
C TYR A 148 -7.54 34.60 -63.75
N GLY A 149 -7.98 35.39 -62.76
CA GLY A 149 -8.40 36.77 -62.98
C GLY A 149 -7.26 37.72 -63.39
N MET A 150 -6.03 37.45 -62.97
CA MET A 150 -4.85 38.22 -63.36
C MET A 150 -4.32 37.87 -64.75
N ALA A 151 -4.58 36.65 -65.23
CA ALA A 151 -4.06 36.15 -66.50
C ALA A 151 -4.87 36.68 -67.70
N LYS A 152 -4.21 37.32 -68.68
CA LYS A 152 -4.88 37.85 -69.89
C LYS A 152 -4.99 36.88 -71.05
N LYS A 153 -4.17 35.82 -71.08
CA LYS A 153 -4.07 34.93 -72.25
C LYS A 153 -3.72 33.47 -71.93
N SER A 154 -2.84 33.21 -70.97
CA SER A 154 -2.41 31.86 -70.60
C SER A 154 -1.82 31.83 -69.19
N VAL A 155 -1.89 30.65 -68.54
CA VAL A 155 -1.24 30.36 -67.25
C VAL A 155 -0.23 29.24 -67.48
N LEU A 156 1.00 29.41 -67.01
CA LEU A 156 2.05 28.39 -67.07
C LEU A 156 2.20 27.76 -65.68
N ILE A 157 2.06 26.44 -65.61
CA ILE A 157 2.22 25.67 -64.37
C ILE A 157 3.61 25.02 -64.42
N VAL A 158 4.43 25.29 -63.41
CA VAL A 158 5.72 24.63 -63.21
C VAL A 158 5.62 23.88 -61.90
N ASP A 159 5.73 22.56 -61.96
CA ASP A 159 5.70 21.69 -60.79
C ASP A 159 7.10 21.14 -60.51
N ASN A 160 7.45 21.07 -59.23
CA ASN A 160 8.67 20.44 -58.76
C ASN A 160 8.29 19.41 -57.70
N TYR A 161 7.64 18.34 -58.16
CA TYR A 161 7.19 17.25 -57.32
C TYR A 161 8.38 16.44 -56.78
N GLU A 162 8.66 16.58 -55.48
CA GLU A 162 9.57 15.68 -54.77
C GLU A 162 8.76 14.56 -54.09
N PRO A 163 8.84 13.30 -54.57
CA PRO A 163 8.18 12.20 -53.89
C PRO A 163 8.85 11.97 -52.53
N ASN A 164 8.06 12.03 -51.46
CA ASN A 164 8.50 11.67 -50.12
C ASN A 164 9.04 10.23 -50.11
N LYS A 165 10.37 10.08 -49.99
CA LYS A 165 11.01 8.79 -49.72
C LYS A 165 10.94 8.53 -48.21
N GLY A 166 9.80 8.04 -47.74
CA GLY A 166 9.56 7.65 -46.35
C GLY A 166 9.25 6.16 -46.23
N GLU A 167 10.25 5.40 -45.77
CA GLU A 167 10.16 4.20 -44.90
C GLU A 167 9.06 3.16 -45.17
N LEU A 168 9.43 2.11 -45.91
CA LEU A 168 8.88 0.78 -45.72
C LEU A 168 9.70 0.08 -44.63
N LEU A 169 9.15 -0.04 -43.42
CA LEU A 169 9.49 -1.05 -42.42
C LEU A 169 8.22 -1.82 -42.06
#